data_AF-L1JFE3-F1
#
_entry.id   AF-L1JFE3-F1
#
_cell.length_a   1.000
_cell.length_b   1.000
_cell.length_c   1.000
_cell.angle_alpha   90.00
_cell.angle_beta   90.00
_cell.angle_gamma   90.00
#
_symmetry.space_group_name_H-M   'P 1'
#
loop_
_entity.id
_entity.type
_entity.pdbx_description
1 polymer ?
#
loop_
_entity_poly.entity_id
_entity_poly.type
_entity_poly.pdbx_seq_one_letter_code
_entity_poly.pdbx_strand_id
1 'polypeptide(L)'
;MAARRRPGDNKSAGILTLLYDEAIKQSIKLEKDTNKQIEDKDQQIDDLKNEKISLEANKDQLINALNLQLQDMRLKAFIVNNRALIEIGISRYNCSMSLTDGIKTFLTGHLLTEPKNTLNEYSKTVCRQLRDFGFAGKEQSVSKELANLMHEISKPLHSMQVCRELSTEGMWWEGIRRMQKRLLSWS
;
A
#
# COMPACT_ATOMS: atom_id res chain seq x y z
N MET A 1 37.17 -21.85 92.98
CA MET A 1 35.74 -21.65 92.65
C MET A 1 35.47 -22.20 91.26
N ALA A 2 34.98 -23.44 91.17
CA ALA A 2 34.66 -24.07 89.89
C ALA A 2 33.19 -23.80 89.53
N ALA A 3 32.97 -22.99 88.49
CA ALA A 3 31.64 -22.72 87.96
C ALA A 3 31.06 -24.01 87.37
N ARG A 4 30.05 -24.58 88.04
CA ARG A 4 29.24 -25.70 87.52
C ARG A 4 28.52 -25.21 86.26
N ARG A 5 28.98 -25.65 85.08
CA ARG A 5 28.23 -25.48 83.82
C ARG A 5 26.91 -26.24 83.95
N ARG A 6 25.79 -25.56 83.70
CA ARG A 6 24.45 -26.15 83.81
C ARG A 6 24.23 -27.14 82.66
N PRO A 7 23.66 -28.33 82.88
CA PRO A 7 23.44 -29.33 81.83
C PRO A 7 22.38 -28.96 80.77
N GLY A 8 21.85 -27.73 80.81
CA GLY A 8 20.79 -27.24 79.91
C GLY A 8 21.27 -26.56 78.63
N ASP A 9 22.54 -26.12 78.57
CA ASP A 9 23.03 -25.22 77.51
C ASP A 9 23.41 -25.96 76.19
N ASN A 10 23.68 -27.26 76.22
CA ASN A 10 24.08 -28.02 75.02
C ASN A 10 22.89 -28.44 74.14
N LYS A 11 21.69 -28.64 74.72
CA LYS A 11 20.49 -29.02 73.96
C LYS A 11 19.91 -27.83 73.21
N SER A 12 19.92 -26.65 73.81
CA SER A 12 19.48 -25.40 73.17
C SER A 12 20.40 -25.00 72.01
N ALA A 13 21.72 -25.15 72.18
CA ALA A 13 22.68 -24.90 71.11
C ALA A 13 22.46 -25.82 69.88
N GLY A 14 22.23 -27.13 70.10
CA GLY A 14 21.94 -28.07 69.00
C GLY A 14 20.63 -27.80 68.26
N ILE A 15 19.58 -27.37 68.98
CA ILE A 15 18.30 -26.98 68.36
C ILE A 15 18.47 -25.70 67.52
N LEU A 16 19.23 -24.72 68.02
CA LEU A 16 19.53 -23.49 67.27
C LEU A 16 20.30 -23.77 65.97
N THR A 17 21.29 -24.67 66.00
CA THR A 17 22.02 -25.06 64.79
C THR A 17 21.11 -25.74 63.76
N LEU A 18 20.25 -26.65 64.18
CA LEU A 18 19.30 -27.32 63.28
C LEU A 18 18.32 -26.32 62.63
N LEU A 19 17.77 -25.38 63.41
CA LEU A 19 16.88 -24.34 62.88
C LEU A 19 17.60 -23.41 61.89
N TYR A 20 18.87 -23.11 62.15
CA TYR A 20 19.70 -22.29 61.26
C TYR A 20 19.99 -23.01 59.93
N ASP A 21 20.35 -24.29 59.98
CA ASP A 21 20.58 -25.10 58.78
C ASP A 21 19.31 -25.28 57.93
N GLU A 22 18.15 -25.43 58.57
CA GLU A 22 16.83 -25.48 57.92
C GLU A 22 16.53 -24.16 57.19
N ALA A 23 16.79 -23.03 57.85
CA ALA A 23 16.60 -21.70 57.26
C ALA A 23 17.52 -21.46 56.06
N ILE A 24 18.77 -21.89 56.12
CA ILE A 24 19.71 -21.82 54.99
C ILE A 24 19.20 -22.64 53.81
N LYS A 25 18.76 -23.89 54.04
CA LYS A 25 18.22 -24.75 52.98
C LYS A 25 17.00 -24.14 52.31
N GLN A 26 16.09 -23.56 53.09
CA GLN A 26 14.91 -22.88 52.56
C GLN A 26 15.30 -21.63 51.74
N SER A 27 16.26 -20.83 52.21
CA SER A 27 16.76 -19.67 51.48
C SER A 27 17.36 -20.05 50.13
N ILE A 28 18.22 -21.08 50.09
CA ILE A 28 18.84 -21.57 48.85
C ILE A 28 17.77 -22.08 47.86
N LYS A 29 16.76 -22.79 48.37
CA LYS A 29 15.67 -23.29 47.54
C LYS A 29 14.86 -22.14 46.93
N LEU A 30 14.49 -21.15 47.74
CA LEU A 30 13.75 -19.98 47.28
C LEU A 30 14.53 -19.17 46.24
N GLU A 31 15.84 -19.00 46.46
CA GLU A 31 16.73 -18.33 45.50
C GLU A 31 16.75 -19.08 44.15
N LYS A 32 16.89 -20.41 44.19
CA LYS A 32 16.85 -21.24 42.97
C LYS A 32 15.51 -21.16 42.24
N ASP A 33 14.40 -21.24 42.97
CA ASP A 33 13.06 -21.17 42.39
C ASP A 33 12.80 -19.77 41.78
N THR A 34 13.27 -18.70 42.43
CA THR A 34 13.17 -17.32 41.95
C THR A 34 14.02 -17.11 40.69
N ASN A 35 15.26 -17.59 40.69
CA ASN A 35 16.15 -17.48 39.53
C ASN A 35 15.57 -18.21 38.31
N LYS A 36 14.98 -19.39 38.52
CA LYS A 36 14.29 -20.12 37.45
C LYS A 36 13.10 -19.32 36.89
N GLN A 37 12.29 -18.72 37.76
CA GLN A 37 11.17 -17.89 37.31
C GLN A 37 11.62 -16.63 36.54
N ILE A 38 12.77 -16.06 36.90
CA ILE A 38 13.36 -14.94 36.15
C ILE A 38 13.78 -15.41 34.76
N GLU A 39 14.50 -16.53 34.67
CA GLU A 39 14.95 -17.11 33.39
C GLU A 39 13.77 -17.45 32.47
N ASP A 40 12.71 -18.07 33.01
CA ASP A 40 11.50 -18.39 32.25
C ASP A 40 10.79 -17.12 31.72
N LYS A 41 10.80 -16.02 32.50
CA LYS A 41 10.21 -14.73 32.09
C LYS A 41 11.08 -14.01 31.08
N ASP A 42 12.39 -14.05 31.22
CA ASP A 42 13.33 -13.45 30.27
C ASP A 42 13.19 -14.12 28.89
N GLN A 43 13.05 -15.45 28.87
CA GLN A 43 12.77 -16.18 27.64
C GLN A 43 11.44 -15.75 27.00
N GLN A 44 10.36 -15.64 27.79
CA GLN A 44 9.07 -15.16 27.28
C GLN A 44 9.15 -13.73 26.72
N ILE A 45 9.92 -12.85 27.36
CA ILE A 45 10.12 -11.47 26.88
C ILE A 45 10.81 -11.49 25.52
N ASP A 46 11.81 -12.33 25.33
CA ASP A 46 12.55 -12.39 24.06
C ASP A 46 11.72 -13.04 22.95
N ASP A 47 10.92 -14.06 23.26
CA ASP A 47 9.96 -14.65 22.32
C ASP A 47 8.93 -13.60 21.85
N LEU A 48 8.36 -12.82 22.77
CA LEU A 48 7.40 -11.76 22.46
C LEU A 48 8.02 -10.62 21.66
N LYS A 49 9.30 -10.25 21.92
CA LYS A 49 10.01 -9.27 21.10
C LYS A 49 10.19 -9.76 19.67
N ASN A 50 10.57 -11.02 19.49
CA ASN A 50 10.75 -11.62 18.17
C ASN A 50 9.43 -11.69 17.40
N GLU A 51 8.34 -12.08 18.06
CA GLU A 51 7.01 -12.08 17.47
C GLU A 51 6.58 -10.67 17.05
N LYS A 52 6.80 -9.67 17.92
CA LYS A 52 6.49 -8.27 17.60
C LYS A 52 7.23 -7.79 16.36
N ILE A 53 8.54 -8.06 16.25
CA ILE A 53 9.35 -7.67 15.08
C ILE A 53 8.80 -8.34 13.80
N SER A 54 8.44 -9.62 13.89
CA SER A 54 7.86 -10.35 12.75
C SER A 54 6.51 -9.76 12.31
N LEU A 55 5.64 -9.42 13.28
CA LEU A 55 4.34 -8.82 13.00
C LEU A 55 4.47 -7.43 12.37
N GLU A 56 5.40 -6.61 12.84
CA GLU A 56 5.69 -5.29 12.26
C GLU A 56 6.17 -5.41 10.81
N ALA A 57 7.09 -6.34 10.53
CA ALA A 57 7.56 -6.59 9.17
C ALA A 57 6.43 -7.05 8.23
N ASN A 58 5.57 -7.96 8.69
CA ASN A 58 4.43 -8.46 7.91
C ASN A 58 3.41 -7.34 7.62
N LYS A 59 3.16 -6.47 8.61
CA LYS A 59 2.29 -5.31 8.45
C LYS A 59 2.80 -4.36 7.37
N ASP A 60 4.10 -4.06 7.37
CA ASP A 60 4.70 -3.16 6.39
C ASP A 60 4.65 -3.75 4.98
N GLN A 61 4.89 -5.06 4.83
CA GLN A 61 4.72 -5.76 3.56
C GLN A 61 3.28 -5.67 3.04
N LEU A 62 2.29 -5.87 3.91
CA LEU A 62 0.88 -5.79 3.53
C LEU A 62 0.48 -4.36 3.10
N ILE A 63 0.93 -3.35 3.84
CA ILE A 63 0.68 -1.94 3.48
C ILE A 63 1.28 -1.62 2.11
N ASN A 64 2.49 -2.06 1.84
CA ASN A 64 3.15 -1.85 0.55
C ASN A 64 2.40 -2.55 -0.59
N ALA A 65 1.96 -3.80 -0.39
CA ALA A 65 1.17 -4.52 -1.39
C ALA A 65 -0.16 -3.81 -1.71
N LEU A 66 -0.88 -3.34 -0.68
CA LEU A 66 -2.13 -2.59 -0.85
C LEU A 66 -1.92 -1.27 -1.58
N ASN A 67 -0.85 -0.55 -1.27
CA ASN A 67 -0.52 0.71 -1.95
C ASN A 67 -0.23 0.49 -3.43
N LEU A 68 0.49 -0.57 -3.79
CA LEU A 68 0.76 -0.93 -5.19
C LEU A 68 -0.53 -1.28 -5.93
N GLN A 69 -1.42 -2.08 -5.33
CA GLN A 69 -2.72 -2.40 -5.92
C GLN A 69 -3.60 -1.17 -6.11
N LEU A 70 -3.63 -0.25 -5.13
CA LEU A 70 -4.38 1.00 -5.24
C LEU A 70 -3.85 1.90 -6.35
N GLN A 71 -2.53 1.99 -6.51
CA GLN A 71 -1.92 2.74 -7.61
C GLN A 71 -2.28 2.14 -8.98
N ASP A 72 -2.20 0.81 -9.12
CA ASP A 72 -2.60 0.11 -10.34
C ASP A 72 -4.08 0.37 -10.68
N MET A 73 -4.98 0.22 -9.70
CA MET A 73 -6.41 0.50 -9.91
C MET A 73 -6.68 1.96 -10.29
N ARG A 74 -5.99 2.92 -9.67
CA ARG A 74 -6.11 4.35 -10.02
C ARG A 74 -5.67 4.61 -11.45
N LEU A 75 -4.56 4.02 -11.87
CA LEU A 75 -4.05 4.14 -13.24
C LEU A 75 -5.06 3.54 -14.24
N LYS A 76 -5.59 2.35 -13.96
CA LYS A 76 -6.61 1.71 -14.80
C LYS A 76 -7.88 2.55 -14.91
N ALA A 77 -8.37 3.10 -13.80
CA ALA A 77 -9.54 3.97 -13.79
C ALA A 77 -9.32 5.26 -14.60
N PHE A 78 -8.14 5.87 -14.48
CA PHE A 78 -7.76 7.04 -15.28
C PHE A 78 -7.77 6.75 -16.78
N ILE A 79 -7.19 5.62 -17.19
CA ILE A 79 -7.18 5.16 -18.59
C ILE A 79 -8.60 4.96 -19.12
N VAL A 80 -9.46 4.25 -18.38
CA VAL A 80 -10.84 3.97 -18.78
C VAL A 80 -11.66 5.27 -18.89
N ASN A 81 -11.53 6.18 -17.92
CA ASN A 81 -12.25 7.45 -17.94
C ASN A 81 -11.83 8.33 -19.14
N ASN A 82 -10.53 8.45 -19.39
CA ASN A 82 -10.03 9.21 -20.53
C ASN A 82 -10.47 8.59 -21.86
N ARG A 83 -10.43 7.26 -21.96
CA ARG A 83 -10.94 6.54 -23.12
C ARG A 83 -12.41 6.83 -23.37
N ALA A 84 -13.26 6.75 -22.34
CA ALA A 84 -14.69 7.04 -22.46
C ALA A 84 -14.94 8.49 -22.93
N LEU A 85 -14.20 9.46 -22.41
CA LEU A 85 -14.30 10.86 -22.85
C LEU A 85 -13.93 11.03 -24.32
N ILE A 86 -12.88 10.33 -24.78
CA ILE A 86 -12.43 10.37 -26.17
C ILE A 86 -13.44 9.65 -27.09
N GLU A 87 -13.97 8.50 -26.70
CA GLU A 87 -15.04 7.79 -27.42
C GLU A 87 -16.29 8.66 -27.61
N ILE A 88 -16.70 9.39 -26.56
CA ILE A 88 -17.80 10.35 -26.64
C ILE A 88 -17.48 11.48 -27.63
N GLY A 89 -16.25 12.01 -27.60
CA GLY A 89 -15.80 13.05 -28.51
C GLY A 89 -15.83 12.61 -29.97
N ILE A 90 -15.27 11.43 -30.27
CA ILE A 90 -15.24 10.86 -31.62
C ILE A 90 -16.65 10.57 -32.12
N SER A 91 -17.51 9.97 -31.29
CA SER A 91 -18.89 9.64 -31.65
C SER A 91 -19.70 10.89 -32.03
N ARG A 92 -19.41 12.04 -31.40
CA ARG A 92 -20.02 13.34 -31.73
C ARG A 92 -19.46 13.96 -33.01
N TYR A 93 -18.19 13.71 -33.33
CA TYR A 93 -17.54 14.25 -34.51
C TYR A 93 -17.86 13.45 -35.78
N ASN A 94 -17.81 12.12 -35.70
CA ASN A 94 -18.16 11.22 -36.79
C ASN A 94 -18.56 9.84 -36.26
N CYS A 95 -19.86 9.53 -36.30
CA CYS A 95 -20.42 8.31 -35.73
C CYS A 95 -20.06 7.01 -36.47
N SER A 96 -19.50 7.09 -37.68
CA SER A 96 -19.08 5.92 -38.46
C SER A 96 -17.60 5.56 -38.28
N MET A 97 -16.85 6.34 -37.51
CA MET A 97 -15.40 6.16 -37.35
C MET A 97 -15.10 5.23 -36.17
N SER A 98 -14.18 4.27 -36.36
CA SER A 98 -13.72 3.43 -35.26
C SER A 98 -12.98 4.27 -34.21
N LEU A 99 -12.97 3.84 -32.95
CA LEU A 99 -12.23 4.53 -31.89
C LEU A 99 -10.74 4.68 -32.24
N THR A 100 -10.13 3.61 -32.75
CA THR A 100 -8.71 3.60 -33.12
C THR A 100 -8.43 4.61 -34.22
N ASP A 101 -9.27 4.66 -35.25
CA ASP A 101 -9.11 5.60 -36.36
C ASP A 101 -9.40 7.03 -35.91
N GLY A 102 -10.44 7.25 -35.11
CA GLY A 102 -10.78 8.58 -34.57
C GLY A 102 -9.70 9.15 -33.66
N ILE A 103 -9.10 8.31 -32.81
CA ILE A 103 -7.95 8.71 -31.99
C ILE A 103 -6.76 9.04 -32.88
N LYS A 104 -6.47 8.18 -33.86
CA LYS A 104 -5.35 8.41 -34.79
C LYS A 104 -5.53 9.71 -35.54
N THR A 105 -6.70 9.94 -36.16
CA THR A 105 -7.01 11.15 -36.93
C THR A 105 -7.02 12.40 -36.06
N PHE A 106 -7.59 12.35 -34.86
CA PHE A 106 -7.58 13.49 -33.94
C PHE A 106 -6.14 13.86 -33.55
N LEU A 107 -5.32 12.87 -33.21
CA LEU A 107 -3.96 13.13 -32.76
C LEU A 107 -3.04 13.55 -33.90
N THR A 108 -3.06 12.88 -35.05
CA THR A 108 -2.25 13.31 -36.21
C THR A 108 -2.75 14.63 -36.81
N GLY A 109 -4.03 14.96 -36.64
CA GLY A 109 -4.59 16.23 -37.08
C GLY A 109 -4.30 17.41 -36.14
N HIS A 110 -4.29 17.18 -34.83
CA HIS A 110 -4.32 18.28 -33.85
C HIS A 110 -3.18 18.31 -32.83
N LEU A 111 -2.49 17.19 -32.58
CA LEU A 111 -1.50 17.11 -31.50
C LEU A 111 -0.11 16.67 -31.96
N LEU A 112 -0.02 15.75 -32.92
CA LEU A 112 1.21 15.12 -33.39
C LEU A 112 1.36 15.26 -34.91
N THR A 113 2.59 15.32 -35.39
CA THR A 113 2.96 15.25 -36.80
C THR A 113 3.67 13.93 -37.11
N GLU A 114 3.18 13.23 -38.13
CA GLU A 114 3.89 12.10 -38.75
C GLU A 114 5.10 12.63 -39.56
N PRO A 115 6.16 11.82 -39.76
CA PRO A 115 6.32 10.41 -39.40
C PRO A 115 6.96 10.16 -38.02
N LYS A 116 7.35 11.20 -37.28
CA LYS A 116 8.14 11.06 -36.04
C LYS A 116 7.33 11.14 -34.74
N ASN A 117 6.00 11.27 -34.81
CA ASN A 117 5.12 11.48 -33.65
C ASN A 117 5.62 12.63 -32.77
N THR A 118 6.06 13.72 -33.38
CA THR A 118 6.46 14.94 -32.70
C THR A 118 5.26 15.85 -32.50
N LEU A 119 5.25 16.68 -31.46
CA LEU A 119 4.20 17.70 -31.30
C LEU A 119 4.10 18.59 -32.54
N ASN A 120 2.88 18.93 -32.95
CA ASN A 120 2.67 19.95 -33.97
C ASN A 120 2.95 21.36 -33.41
N GLU A 121 3.03 22.37 -34.28
CA GLU A 121 3.40 23.74 -33.87
C GLU A 121 2.45 24.38 -32.85
N TYR A 122 1.16 24.09 -32.98
CA TYR A 122 0.16 24.54 -32.00
C TYR A 122 0.42 23.93 -30.62
N SER A 123 0.62 22.62 -30.54
CA SER A 123 0.89 21.90 -29.29
C SER A 123 2.20 22.32 -28.66
N LYS A 124 3.25 22.56 -29.45
CA LYS A 124 4.51 23.15 -28.95
C LYS A 124 4.29 24.53 -28.33
N THR A 125 3.40 25.34 -28.92
CA THR A 125 3.06 26.66 -28.40
C THR A 125 2.34 26.55 -27.05
N VAL A 126 1.38 25.64 -26.92
CA VAL A 126 0.70 25.34 -25.65
C VAL A 126 1.68 24.83 -24.60
N CYS A 127 2.60 23.92 -24.94
CA CYS A 127 3.63 23.44 -24.01
C CYS A 127 4.56 24.56 -23.52
N ARG A 128 4.88 25.54 -24.38
CA ARG A 128 5.64 26.74 -23.98
C ARG A 128 4.82 27.59 -22.99
N GLN A 129 3.56 27.86 -23.29
CA GLN A 129 2.67 28.62 -22.40
C GLN A 129 2.52 27.94 -21.02
N LEU A 130 2.33 26.62 -20.98
CA LEU A 130 2.23 25.88 -19.71
C LEU A 130 3.52 25.97 -18.88
N ARG A 131 4.68 26.07 -19.52
CA ARG A 131 5.96 26.30 -18.83
C ARG A 131 5.98 27.65 -18.14
N ASP A 132 5.38 28.67 -18.74
CA ASP A 132 5.25 30.01 -18.14
C ASP A 132 4.35 29.99 -16.90
N PHE A 133 3.46 28.99 -16.77
CA PHE A 133 2.66 28.71 -15.57
C PHE A 133 3.33 27.74 -14.57
N GLY A 134 4.62 27.40 -14.76
CA GLY A 134 5.39 26.58 -13.84
C GLY A 134 5.32 25.07 -14.07
N PHE A 135 4.73 24.61 -15.18
CA PHE A 135 4.76 23.19 -15.54
C PHE A 135 6.14 22.81 -16.12
N ALA A 136 6.92 22.02 -15.37
CA ALA A 136 8.30 21.64 -15.71
C ALA A 136 8.44 20.56 -16.82
N GLY A 137 7.41 20.34 -17.63
CA GLY A 137 7.40 19.29 -18.65
C GLY A 137 8.23 19.65 -19.89
N LYS A 138 9.21 18.81 -20.24
CA LYS A 138 9.89 18.87 -21.54
C LYS A 138 8.93 18.44 -22.65
N GLU A 139 8.87 19.16 -23.77
CA GLU A 139 8.01 18.84 -24.92
C GLU A 139 8.15 17.38 -25.39
N GLN A 140 9.38 16.85 -25.37
CA GLN A 140 9.68 15.45 -25.69
C GLN A 140 9.01 14.46 -24.72
N SER A 141 8.90 14.81 -23.43
CA SER A 141 8.20 14.01 -22.43
C SER A 141 6.69 14.00 -22.69
N VAL A 142 6.11 15.15 -23.03
CA VAL A 142 4.68 15.27 -23.37
C VAL A 142 4.36 14.46 -24.63
N SER A 143 5.19 14.57 -25.67
CA SER A 143 5.06 13.78 -26.90
C SER A 143 5.12 12.28 -26.62
N LYS A 144 6.02 11.84 -25.74
CA LYS A 144 6.17 10.43 -25.34
C LYS A 144 4.97 9.93 -24.53
N GLU A 145 4.50 10.70 -23.55
CA GLU A 145 3.31 10.37 -22.75
C GLU A 145 2.05 10.29 -23.62
N LEU A 146 1.88 11.21 -24.57
CA LEU A 146 0.77 11.16 -25.53
C LEU A 146 0.84 9.92 -26.43
N ALA A 147 2.04 9.57 -26.93
CA ALA A 147 2.23 8.35 -27.72
C ALA A 147 1.99 7.07 -26.91
N ASN A 148 2.40 7.04 -25.63
CA ASN A 148 2.12 5.94 -24.72
C ASN A 148 0.62 5.82 -24.43
N LEU A 149 -0.05 6.95 -24.18
CA LEU A 149 -1.49 7.00 -23.95
C LEU A 149 -2.26 6.50 -25.18
N MET A 150 -1.83 6.85 -26.40
CA MET A 150 -2.37 6.26 -27.62
C MET A 150 -2.25 4.74 -27.63
N HIS A 151 -1.06 4.24 -27.31
CA HIS A 151 -0.78 2.82 -27.32
C HIS A 151 -1.67 2.08 -26.30
N GLU A 152 -1.85 2.65 -25.11
CA GLU A 152 -2.71 2.04 -24.09
C GLU A 152 -4.21 2.11 -24.43
N ILE A 153 -4.71 3.24 -24.94
CA ILE A 153 -6.14 3.39 -25.27
C ILE A 153 -6.52 2.55 -26.50
N SER A 154 -5.60 2.37 -27.45
CA SER A 154 -5.83 1.55 -28.66
C SER A 154 -5.82 0.04 -28.40
N LYS A 155 -5.38 -0.43 -27.22
CA LYS A 155 -5.44 -1.85 -26.87
C LYS A 155 -6.90 -2.32 -26.70
N PRO A 156 -7.24 -3.53 -27.20
CA PRO A 156 -8.54 -4.14 -26.93
C PRO A 156 -8.72 -4.39 -25.43
N LEU A 157 -9.89 -4.05 -24.88
CA LEU A 157 -10.23 -4.22 -23.45
C LEU A 157 -10.19 -5.69 -22.97
N HIS A 158 -10.13 -6.68 -23.87
CA HIS A 158 -10.19 -8.09 -23.52
C HIS A 158 -8.94 -8.64 -22.80
N SER A 159 -7.83 -7.91 -22.75
CA SER A 159 -6.67 -8.26 -21.89
C SER A 159 -6.71 -7.60 -20.52
N MET A 160 -7.56 -6.59 -20.31
CA MET A 160 -7.88 -6.03 -19.01
C MET A 160 -9.02 -6.87 -18.41
N GLN A 161 -8.68 -8.04 -17.86
CA GLN A 161 -9.56 -8.70 -16.89
C GLN A 161 -9.69 -7.78 -15.67
N VAL A 162 -10.59 -6.82 -15.76
CA VAL A 162 -11.21 -6.22 -14.58
C VAL A 162 -11.95 -7.38 -13.92
N CYS A 163 -11.49 -7.80 -12.73
CA CYS A 163 -12.16 -8.82 -11.94
C CYS A 163 -13.67 -8.55 -11.96
N ARG A 164 -14.41 -9.47 -12.59
CA ARG A 164 -15.87 -9.48 -12.71
C ARG A 164 -16.59 -9.70 -11.37
N GLU A 165 -15.88 -9.71 -10.24
CA GLU A 165 -16.43 -10.08 -8.93
C GLU A 165 -17.12 -8.93 -8.18
N LEU A 166 -17.20 -7.72 -8.75
CA LEU A 166 -18.15 -6.71 -8.30
C LEU A 166 -19.20 -6.50 -9.38
N SER A 167 -20.14 -7.45 -9.44
CA SER A 167 -21.37 -7.35 -10.25
C SER A 167 -22.24 -6.20 -9.74
N THR A 168 -21.83 -4.98 -10.09
CA THR A 168 -22.69 -3.79 -10.17
C THR A 168 -22.75 -3.33 -11.63
N GLU A 169 -22.91 -4.31 -12.53
CA GLU A 169 -23.08 -4.10 -13.98
C GLU A 169 -24.30 -3.21 -14.28
N GLY A 170 -25.23 -3.05 -13.33
CA GLY A 170 -26.33 -2.07 -13.39
C GLY A 170 -26.00 -0.67 -12.89
N MET A 171 -25.01 -0.46 -12.01
CA MET A 171 -24.78 0.87 -11.40
C MET A 171 -23.85 1.76 -12.21
N TRP A 172 -22.85 1.19 -12.88
CA TRP A 172 -21.87 1.99 -13.63
C TRP A 172 -22.48 2.61 -14.89
N TRP A 173 -23.23 1.82 -15.67
CA TRP A 173 -23.99 2.32 -16.82
C TRP A 173 -25.08 3.32 -16.41
N GLU A 174 -25.70 3.14 -15.24
CA GLU A 174 -26.69 4.08 -14.73
C GLU A 174 -26.05 5.41 -14.29
N GLY A 175 -24.82 5.39 -13.78
CA GLY A 175 -24.02 6.59 -13.52
C GLY A 175 -23.73 7.39 -14.79
N ILE A 176 -23.28 6.71 -15.85
CA ILE A 176 -23.01 7.33 -17.16
C ILE A 176 -24.31 7.89 -17.77
N ARG A 177 -25.41 7.13 -17.71
CA ARG A 177 -26.73 7.54 -18.22
C ARG A 177 -27.28 8.77 -17.48
N ARG A 178 -27.06 8.87 -16.15
CA ARG A 178 -27.42 10.07 -15.36
C ARG A 178 -26.58 11.28 -15.74
N MET A 179 -25.28 11.11 -15.98
CA MET A 179 -24.41 12.19 -16.48
C MET A 179 -24.85 12.68 -17.85
N GLN A 180 -25.15 11.78 -18.79
CA GLN A 180 -25.68 12.14 -20.11
C GLN A 180 -27.01 12.89 -20.02
N LYS A 181 -27.95 12.44 -19.18
CA LYS A 181 -29.23 13.15 -18.97
C LYS A 181 -29.03 14.56 -18.41
N ARG A 182 -28.08 14.76 -17.49
CA ARG A 182 -27.77 16.11 -16.96
C ARG A 182 -27.19 17.02 -18.04
N LEU A 183 -26.27 16.51 -18.85
CA LEU A 183 -25.65 17.28 -19.93
C LEU A 183 -26.65 17.68 -21.03
N LEU A 184 -27.65 16.83 -21.31
CA LEU A 184 -28.73 17.12 -22.26
C LEU A 184 -29.84 18.01 -21.69
N SER A 185 -29.94 18.16 -20.37
CA SER A 185 -30.91 19.07 -19.73
C SER A 185 -30.42 20.53 -19.64
N TRP A 186 -29.18 20.79 -20.07
CA TRP A 186 -28.55 22.12 -20.07
C TRP A 186 -28.45 22.73 -21.48
N SER A 187 -29.01 22.05 -22.49
CA SER A 187 -29.20 22.51 -23.86
C SER A 187 -30.68 22.73 -24.14
#